data_AF-A0A103XBC6-F1
#
_entry.id   AF-A0A103XBC6-F1
#
_cell.length_a   1.000
_cell.length_b   1.000
_cell.length_c   1.000
_cell.angle_alpha   90.00
_cell.angle_beta   90.00
_cell.angle_gamma   90.00
#
_symmetry.space_group_name_H-M   'P 1'
#
loop_
_entity.id
_entity.type
_entity.pdbx_description
1 polymer ?
#
loop_
_entity_poly.entity_id
_entity_poly.type
_entity_poly.pdbx_seq_one_letter_code
_entity_poly.pdbx_strand_id
1 'polypeptide(L)' 'MEPSFSLAQSVVHREGDYHRVVHVWIFAESTQELLLQRRADCKDSSPGFWDISSAGHVSAGDTSLITARC' A
#
# COMPACT_ATOMS: atom_id res chain seq x y z
N MET A 1 17.54 -4.61 18.47
CA MET A 1 17.16 -4.49 17.05
C MET A 1 16.39 -5.77 16.75
N GLU A 2 15.06 -5.70 16.66
CA GLU A 2 14.24 -6.88 16.36
C GLU A 2 14.69 -7.48 15.01
N PRO A 3 14.85 -8.81 14.90
CA PRO A 3 15.25 -9.43 13.65
C PRO A 3 14.20 -9.17 12.57
N SER A 4 14.59 -8.48 11.49
CA SER A 4 13.70 -8.24 10.36
C SER A 4 13.68 -9.46 9.46
N PHE A 5 12.65 -10.28 9.58
CA PHE A 5 12.37 -11.32 8.59
C PHE A 5 11.59 -10.70 7.43
N SER A 6 11.98 -11.02 6.20
CA SER A 6 11.25 -10.65 4.99
C SER A 6 10.65 -11.90 4.37
N LEU A 7 9.35 -11.85 4.09
CA LEU A 7 8.62 -12.90 3.38
C LEU A 7 8.04 -12.32 2.09
N ALA A 8 7.81 -13.17 1.09
CA ALA A 8 7.13 -12.77 -0.12
C ALA A 8 5.69 -12.32 0.21
N GLN A 9 5.22 -11.24 -0.41
CA GLN A 9 3.89 -10.68 -0.17
C GLN A 9 2.77 -11.72 -0.33
N SER A 10 2.87 -12.59 -1.34
CA SER A 10 1.88 -13.65 -1.58
C SER A 10 1.80 -14.67 -0.45
N VAL A 11 2.91 -14.92 0.26
CA VAL A 11 2.94 -15.80 1.43
C VAL A 11 2.29 -15.09 2.60
N VAL A 12 2.70 -13.85 2.87
CA VAL A 12 2.14 -13.02 3.95
C VAL A 12 0.61 -12.91 3.83
N HIS A 13 0.10 -12.63 2.63
CA HIS A 13 -1.34 -12.51 2.37
C HIS A 13 -2.09 -13.84 2.48
N ARG A 14 -1.45 -14.96 2.15
CA ARG A 14 -2.07 -16.29 2.23
C ARG A 14 -2.15 -16.81 3.67
N GLU A 15 -1.07 -16.64 4.44
CA GLU A 15 -0.99 -17.14 5.82
C GLU A 15 -1.63 -16.17 6.84
N GLY A 16 -1.94 -14.95 6.42
CA GLY A 16 -2.53 -13.92 7.30
C GLY A 16 -1.51 -13.23 8.20
N ASP A 17 -0.23 -13.25 7.83
CA ASP A 17 0.83 -12.64 8.60
C ASP A 17 0.73 -11.10 8.61
N TYR A 18 1.10 -10.50 9.74
CA TYR A 18 1.18 -9.06 9.84
C TYR A 18 2.31 -8.50 9.00
N HIS A 19 1.99 -7.44 8.27
CA HIS A 19 2.95 -6.68 7.49
C HIS A 19 2.60 -5.19 7.52
N ARG A 20 3.59 -4.35 7.25
CA ARG A 20 3.43 -2.90 7.24
C ARG A 20 3.08 -2.43 5.84
N VAL A 21 2.14 -1.50 5.76
CA VAL A 21 1.75 -0.80 4.54
C VAL A 21 1.76 0.70 4.77
N VAL A 22 1.89 1.46 3.71
CA VAL A 22 1.69 2.91 3.69
C VAL A 22 0.47 3.22 2.85
N HIS A 23 -0.37 4.10 3.38
CA HIS A 23 -1.53 4.66 2.70
C HIS A 23 -1.29 6.15 2.45
N VAL A 24 -1.39 6.58 1.20
CA VAL A 24 -1.23 7.98 0.79
C VAL A 24 -2.58 8.52 0.35
N TRP A 25 -2.94 9.69 0.88
CA TRP A 25 -4.14 10.43 0.54
C TRP A 25 -3.76 11.76 -0.08
N ILE A 26 -4.24 12.02 -1.29
CA ILE A 26 -3.99 13.26 -2.03
C ILE A 26 -5.29 14.06 -2.04
N PHE A 27 -5.27 15.17 -1.33
CA PHE A 27 -6.38 16.13 -1.27
C PHE A 27 -5.99 17.40 -2.01
N ALA A 28 -6.82 17.79 -2.99
CA ALA A 28 -6.62 19.01 -3.75
C ALA A 28 -7.33 20.17 -3.06
N GLU A 29 -6.58 21.04 -2.38
CA GLU A 29 -7.16 22.17 -1.64
C GLU A 29 -7.92 23.15 -2.53
N SER A 30 -7.50 23.33 -3.79
CA SER A 30 -8.14 24.27 -4.71
C SER A 30 -9.55 23.85 -5.11
N THR A 31 -9.81 22.54 -5.22
CA THR A 31 -11.12 22.00 -5.61
C THR A 31 -11.87 21.37 -4.44
N GLN A 32 -11.22 21.17 -3.30
CA GLN A 32 -11.73 20.44 -2.14
C GLN A 32 -12.05 18.97 -2.45
N GLU A 33 -11.33 18.38 -3.41
CA GLU A 33 -11.56 17.00 -3.86
C GLU A 33 -10.49 16.05 -3.31
N LEU A 34 -10.91 14.83 -3.01
CA LEU A 34 -10.04 13.74 -2.61
C LEU A 34 -9.83 12.80 -3.80
N LEU A 35 -8.57 12.57 -4.18
CA LEU A 35 -8.26 11.64 -5.25
C LEU A 35 -8.45 10.21 -4.76
N LEU A 36 -9.30 9.44 -5.44
CA LEU A 36 -9.40 8.00 -5.27
C LEU A 36 -8.86 7.31 -6.52
N GLN A 37 -8.22 6.15 -6.35
CA GLN A 37 -7.79 5.34 -7.49
C GLN A 37 -8.85 4.27 -7.79
N ARG A 38 -9.06 3.96 -9.07
CA ARG A 38 -9.73 2.71 -9.47
C ARG A 38 -8.66 1.67 -9.75
N ARG A 39 -8.70 0.56 -9.03
CA ARG A 39 -7.72 -0.51 -9.19
C ARG A 39 -7.85 -1.15 -10.57
N ALA A 40 -6.71 -1.47 -11.18
CA ALA A 40 -6.69 -2.17 -12.46
C ALA A 40 -7.34 -3.57 -12.34
N ASP A 41 -8.00 -4.01 -13.39
CA ASP A 41 -8.72 -5.30 -13.41
C ASP A 41 -7.78 -6.52 -13.30
N CYS A 42 -6.49 -6.32 -13.56
CA CYS A 42 -5.45 -7.35 -13.44
C CYS A 42 -4.85 -7.49 -12.04
N LYS A 43 -5.35 -6.76 -11.03
CA LYS A 43 -4.85 -6.88 -9.65
C LYS A 43 -5.32 -8.19 -9.01
N ASP A 44 -4.40 -8.89 -8.36
CA ASP A 44 -4.69 -10.13 -7.61
C ASP A 44 -5.72 -9.95 -6.50
N SER A 45 -5.77 -8.75 -5.90
CA SER A 45 -6.72 -8.38 -4.86
C SER A 45 -7.60 -7.20 -5.29
N SER A 46 -8.91 -7.34 -5.06
CA SER A 46 -9.93 -6.31 -5.32
C SER A 46 -9.81 -5.61 -6.69
N PRO A 47 -9.76 -6.34 -7.81
CA PRO A 47 -9.70 -5.73 -9.15
C PRO A 47 -10.95 -4.88 -9.44
N GLY A 48 -10.77 -3.70 -10.05
CA GLY A 48 -11.86 -2.81 -10.44
C GLY A 48 -12.50 -1.97 -9.32
N PHE A 49 -12.13 -2.21 -8.05
CA PHE A 49 -12.66 -1.45 -6.91
C PHE A 49 -12.03 -0.06 -6.79
N TRP A 50 -12.76 0.87 -6.18
CA TRP A 50 -12.21 2.14 -5.70
C TRP A 50 -11.36 1.91 -4.45
N ASP A 51 -10.24 2.61 -4.37
CA ASP A 51 -9.25 2.50 -3.31
C ASP A 51 -8.69 3.91 -3.00
N ILE A 52 -7.91 4.03 -1.92
CA ILE A 52 -7.24 5.27 -1.54
C ILE A 52 -6.32 5.79 -2.66
N SER A 53 -5.84 7.05 -2.59
CA SER A 53 -5.07 7.65 -3.70
C SER A 53 -3.87 6.81 -4.14
N SER A 54 -3.10 6.28 -3.18
CA SER A 54 -2.05 5.27 -3.42
C SER A 54 -1.76 4.46 -2.17
N ALA A 55 -1.29 3.22 -2.33
CA ALA A 55 -0.91 2.33 -1.25
C ALA A 55 0.31 1.49 -1.64
N GLY A 56 1.15 1.12 -0.66
CA GLY A 56 2.33 0.28 -0.92
C GLY A 56 2.82 -0.48 0.32
N HIS A 57 3.50 -1.59 0.09
CA HIS A 57 4.11 -2.42 1.15
C HIS A 57 5.43 -1.82 1.63
N VAL A 58 5.64 -1.79 2.94
CA VAL A 58 6.92 -1.34 3.51
C VAL A 58 7.87 -2.52 3.59
N SER A 59 8.96 -2.48 2.83
CA SER A 59 10.00 -3.52 2.87
C SER A 59 10.65 -3.60 4.26
N ALA A 60 11.28 -4.75 4.53
CA ALA A 60 12.10 -4.90 5.73
C ALA A 60 13.25 -3.89 5.71
N GLY A 61 13.44 -3.14 6.80
CA GLY A 61 14.45 -2.09 6.90
C GLY A 61 14.02 -0.72 6.35
N ASP A 62 12.97 -0.65 5.52
CA ASP A 62 12.47 0.62 5.00
C ASP A 62 11.64 1.39 6.04
N THR A 63 11.64 2.71 5.85
CA THR A 63 10.76 3.64 6.56
C THR A 63 9.53 3.95 5.71
N SER A 64 8.43 4.28 6.36
CA SER A 64 7.18 4.67 5.68
C SER A 64 7.38 5.81 4.68
N LEU A 65 8.27 6.77 4.97
CA LEU A 65 8.54 7.91 4.08
C LEU A 65 9.22 7.50 2.77
N ILE A 66 10.15 6.55 2.83
CA ILE A 66 10.82 6.04 1.61
C ILE A 66 9.81 5.29 0.75
N THR A 67 9.03 4.39 1.36
CA THR A 67 7.98 3.63 0.66
C THR A 67 6.93 4.53 0.02
N ALA A 68 6.54 5.64 0.65
CA ALA A 68 5.54 6.57 0.11
C ALA A 68 5.96 7.29 -1.18
N ARG A 69 7.25 7.28 -1.52
CA ARG A 69 7.83 8.00 -2.68
C ARG A 69 8.02 7.13 -3.91
N CYS A 70 7.84 5.82 -3.78
CA CYS A 70 8.04 4.85 -4.85
C CYS A 70 6.78 4.64 -5.70
#